data_AF-A0A969VXC2-F1
#
_entry.id   AF-A0A969VXC2-F1
#
_cell.length_a   1.000
_cell.length_b   1.000
_cell.length_c   1.000
_cell.angle_alpha   90.00
_cell.angle_beta   90.00
_cell.angle_gamma   90.00
#
_symmetry.space_group_name_H-M   'P 1'
#
loop_
_entity.id
_entity.type
_entity.pdbx_description
1 polymer ?
#
loop_
_entity_poly.entity_id
_entity_poly.type
_entity_poly.pdbx_seq_one_letter_code
_entity_poly.pdbx_strand_id
1 'polypeptide(L)'
;MAPGCQLLVFRPSFVLAGVARAAIFGQLLDRWRDKGEWQKMKCLELLFVRGRGNQYVAKRLGLTEQQVANYKSDFVIQLRRLLKKQNLPAEHFPELR
;
A
#
# COMPACT_ATOMS: atom_id res chain seq x y z
N MET A 1 1.55 41.08 -5.33
CA MET A 1 0.37 40.18 -5.37
C MET A 1 0.81 38.85 -5.97
N ALA A 2 1.07 37.86 -5.12
CA ALA A 2 1.13 36.43 -5.43
C ALA A 2 0.91 35.68 -4.10
N PRO A 3 -0.29 35.16 -3.82
CA PRO A 3 -0.56 34.46 -2.57
C PRO A 3 -0.25 32.96 -2.72
N GLY A 4 0.22 32.33 -1.64
CA GLY A 4 -0.03 30.90 -1.42
C GLY A 4 1.15 29.94 -1.53
N CYS A 5 2.34 30.31 -1.06
CA CYS A 5 3.32 29.28 -0.65
C CYS A 5 2.87 28.72 0.71
N GLN A 6 1.89 27.81 0.69
CA GLN A 6 1.35 27.19 1.89
C GLN A 6 2.32 26.09 2.33
N LEU A 7 3.23 26.51 3.20
CA LEU A 7 4.15 25.69 3.99
C LEU A 7 3.40 24.45 4.50
N LEU A 8 3.78 23.26 4.00
CA LEU A 8 3.32 21.98 4.52
C LEU A 8 3.68 21.92 6.01
N VAL A 9 2.68 22.15 6.85
CA VAL A 9 2.79 22.00 8.30
C VAL A 9 3.01 20.52 8.59
N PHE A 10 4.28 20.13 8.79
CA PHE A 10 4.67 18.82 9.30
C PHE A 10 4.14 18.65 10.73
N ARG A 11 2.90 18.15 10.87
CA ARG A 11 2.34 17.81 12.19
C ARG A 11 3.01 16.52 12.71
N PRO A 12 3.43 16.45 13.99
CA PRO A 12 4.06 15.26 14.58
C PRO A 12 3.26 13.96 14.40
N SER A 13 1.93 14.07 14.38
CA SER A 13 0.99 12.98 14.13
C SER A 13 1.17 12.32 12.75
N PHE A 14 1.64 13.09 11.74
CA PHE A 14 1.81 12.61 10.37
C PHE A 14 3.05 11.72 10.19
N VAL A 15 4.13 12.04 10.91
CA VAL A 15 5.36 11.24 10.91
C VAL A 15 5.13 9.92 11.64
N LEU A 16 4.52 9.95 12.82
CA LEU A 16 4.13 8.75 13.58
C LEU A 16 3.19 7.84 12.78
N ALA A 17 2.19 8.41 12.10
CA ALA A 17 1.34 7.65 11.17
C ALA A 17 2.13 7.06 9.99
N GLY A 18 3.14 7.78 9.48
CA GLY A 18 4.05 7.31 8.43
C GLY A 18 4.87 6.08 8.83
N VAL A 19 5.48 6.11 10.02
CA VAL A 19 6.28 4.98 10.53
C VAL A 19 5.40 3.78 10.87
N ALA A 20 4.21 4.01 11.46
CA ALA A 20 3.23 2.96 11.73
C ALA A 20 2.75 2.27 10.44
N ARG A 21 2.50 3.03 9.37
CA ARG A 21 2.16 2.49 8.03
C ARG A 21 3.25 1.57 7.49
N ALA A 22 4.51 2.02 7.53
CA ALA A 22 5.65 1.25 7.04
C ALA A 22 5.84 -0.05 7.84
N ALA A 23 5.68 0.01 9.17
CA ALA A 23 5.77 -1.16 10.04
C ALA A 23 4.64 -2.18 9.77
N ILE A 24 3.41 -1.73 9.57
CA ILE A 24 2.27 -2.60 9.21
C ILE A 24 2.49 -3.25 7.85
N PHE A 25 3.02 -2.51 6.88
CA PHE A 25 3.42 -3.04 5.58
C PHE A 25 4.48 -4.14 5.72
N GLY A 26 5.53 -3.89 6.51
CA GLY A 26 6.57 -4.88 6.78
C GLY A 26 6.00 -6.19 7.31
N GLN A 27 5.14 -6.12 8.33
CA GLN A 27 4.48 -7.30 8.90
C GLN A 27 3.63 -8.08 7.88
N LEU A 28 2.96 -7.40 6.96
CA LEU A 28 2.16 -8.05 5.93
C LEU A 28 3.04 -8.74 4.88
N LEU A 29 4.15 -8.12 4.51
CA LEU A 29 5.13 -8.69 3.59
C LEU A 29 5.86 -9.90 4.20
N ASP A 30 6.23 -9.84 5.48
CA ASP A 30 6.88 -10.96 6.17
C ASP A 30 5.95 -12.19 6.24
N ARG A 31 4.66 -11.99 6.56
CA ARG A 31 3.68 -13.09 6.54
C ARG A 31 3.52 -13.73 5.17
N TRP A 32 3.67 -12.97 4.09
CA TRP A 32 3.57 -13.51 2.73
C TRP A 32 4.86 -14.17 2.28
N ARG A 33 6.00 -13.66 2.73
CA ARG A 33 7.30 -14.34 2.60
C ARG A 33 7.25 -15.71 3.28
N ASP A 34 6.77 -15.79 4.51
CA ASP A 34 6.67 -17.05 5.28
C ASP A 34 5.74 -18.08 4.60
N LYS A 35 4.70 -17.60 3.91
CA LYS A 35 3.77 -18.44 3.14
C LYS A 35 4.26 -18.81 1.74
N GLY A 36 5.41 -18.28 1.31
CA GLY A 36 5.94 -18.52 -0.04
C GLY A 36 5.19 -17.77 -1.15
N GLU A 37 4.44 -16.72 -0.82
CA GLU A 37 3.60 -15.94 -1.75
C GLU A 37 4.41 -14.93 -2.59
N TRP A 38 5.54 -15.37 -3.13
CA TRP A 38 6.53 -14.54 -3.80
C TRP A 38 6.00 -13.86 -5.08
N GLN A 39 5.13 -14.55 -5.83
CA GLN A 39 4.56 -14.01 -7.07
C GLN A 39 3.63 -12.82 -6.78
N LYS A 40 2.87 -12.91 -5.68
CA LYS A 40 2.02 -11.82 -5.19
C LYS A 40 2.84 -10.62 -4.73
N MET A 41 3.95 -10.85 -4.02
CA MET A 41 4.87 -9.78 -3.60
C MET A 41 5.48 -9.04 -4.80
N LYS A 42 5.96 -9.77 -5.82
CA LYS A 42 6.47 -9.18 -7.08
C LYS A 42 5.41 -8.36 -7.81
N CYS A 43 4.16 -8.85 -7.83
CA CYS A 43 3.04 -8.13 -8.43
C CYS A 43 2.83 -6.77 -7.75
N LEU A 44 2.80 -6.76 -6.42
CA LEU A 44 2.56 -5.54 -5.64
C LEU A 44 3.71 -4.55 -5.71
N GLU A 45 4.96 -5.02 -5.76
CA GLU A 45 6.12 -4.14 -6.00
C GLU A 45 5.97 -3.42 -7.35
N LEU A 46 5.63 -4.15 -8.42
CA LEU A 46 5.47 -3.55 -9.73
C LEU A 46 4.32 -2.55 -9.78
N LEU A 47 3.20 -2.84 -9.09
CA LEU A 47 2.03 -1.95 -9.03
C LEU A 47 2.28 -0.69 -8.19
N PHE A 48 2.73 -0.84 -6.94
CA PHE A 48 2.75 0.25 -5.97
C PHE A 48 4.11 0.97 -5.87
N VAL A 49 5.22 0.25 -6.06
CA VAL A 49 6.57 0.84 -5.95
C VAL A 49 7.06 1.33 -7.31
N ARG A 50 6.88 0.52 -8.36
CA ARG A 50 7.32 0.87 -9.72
C ARG A 50 6.25 1.56 -10.56
N GLY A 51 5.02 1.70 -10.05
CA GLY A 51 3.92 2.39 -10.72
C GLY A 51 3.53 1.79 -12.08
N ARG A 52 3.68 0.48 -12.27
CA ARG A 52 3.34 -0.19 -13.53
C ARG A 52 1.85 -0.48 -13.61
N GLY A 53 1.28 -0.40 -14.82
CA GLY A 53 -0.12 -0.74 -15.07
C GLY A 53 -0.40 -2.25 -15.07
N ASN A 54 -1.66 -2.63 -14.84
CA ASN A 54 -2.09 -4.03 -14.70
C ASN A 54 -1.67 -4.90 -15.89
N GLN A 55 -1.86 -4.41 -17.12
CA GLN A 55 -1.48 -5.10 -18.35
C GLN A 55 0.00 -5.45 -18.41
N TYR A 56 0.87 -4.52 -18.01
CA TYR A 56 2.31 -4.74 -17.98
C TYR A 56 2.68 -5.81 -16.93
N VAL A 57 2.12 -5.70 -15.73
CA VAL A 57 2.40 -6.62 -14.63
C VAL A 57 1.92 -8.04 -14.96
N ALA A 58 0.73 -8.17 -15.54
CA ALA A 58 0.16 -9.42 -16.02
C ALA A 58 1.12 -10.13 -16.98
N LYS A 59 1.56 -9.44 -18.04
CA LYS A 59 2.53 -9.97 -19.02
C LYS A 59 3.88 -10.31 -18.38
N ARG A 60 4.40 -9.44 -17.50
CA ARG A 60 5.73 -9.62 -16.87
C ARG A 60 5.78 -10.83 -15.94
N LEU A 61 4.67 -11.18 -15.28
CA LEU A 61 4.61 -12.23 -14.27
C LEU A 61 3.86 -13.50 -14.73
N GLY A 62 3.42 -13.55 -16.00
CA GLY A 62 2.62 -14.67 -16.52
C GLY A 62 1.27 -14.81 -15.83
N LEU A 63 0.67 -13.70 -15.40
CA LEU A 63 -0.63 -13.64 -14.73
C LEU A 63 -1.69 -13.09 -15.67
N THR A 64 -2.96 -13.33 -15.37
CA THR A 64 -4.07 -12.61 -15.98
C THR A 64 -4.24 -11.24 -15.33
N GLU A 65 -4.80 -10.26 -16.06
CA GLU A 65 -5.11 -8.95 -15.48
C GLU A 65 -6.07 -9.04 -14.29
N GLN A 66 -6.99 -10.01 -14.32
CA GLN A 66 -7.90 -10.29 -13.22
C GLN A 66 -7.16 -10.80 -11.98
N GLN A 67 -6.17 -11.68 -12.14
CA GLN A 67 -5.31 -12.12 -11.02
C GLN A 67 -4.54 -10.93 -10.42
N VAL A 68 -4.00 -10.04 -11.26
CA VAL A 68 -3.32 -8.82 -10.82
C VAL A 68 -4.27 -7.91 -10.02
N ALA A 69 -5.50 -7.71 -10.52
CA ALA A 69 -6.53 -6.94 -9.82
C ALA A 69 -6.92 -7.58 -8.48
N ASN A 70 -7.05 -8.92 -8.43
CA ASN A 70 -7.36 -9.65 -7.21
C ASN A 70 -6.24 -9.49 -6.16
N TYR A 71 -4.98 -9.57 -6.57
CA TYR A 71 -3.85 -9.35 -5.67
C TYR A 71 -3.82 -7.93 -5.11
N LYS A 72 -4.11 -6.92 -5.93
CA LYS A 72 -4.25 -5.53 -5.50
C LYS A 72 -5.36 -5.38 -4.46
N SER A 73 -6.54 -5.91 -4.75
CA SER A 73 -7.71 -5.79 -3.87
C SER A 73 -7.50 -6.51 -2.53
N ASP A 74 -7.00 -7.74 -2.55
CA ASP A 74 -6.69 -8.47 -1.31
C ASP A 74 -5.66 -7.73 -0.45
N PHE A 75 -4.61 -7.18 -1.06
CA PHE A 75 -3.62 -6.37 -0.35
C PHE A 75 -4.26 -5.19 0.39
N VAL A 76 -5.10 -4.42 -0.29
CA VAL A 76 -5.80 -3.27 0.30
C VAL A 76 -6.73 -3.70 1.44
N ILE A 77 -7.45 -4.82 1.29
CA ILE A 77 -8.34 -5.35 2.33
C ILE A 77 -7.53 -5.76 3.57
N GLN A 78 -6.44 -6.51 3.39
CA GLN A 78 -5.58 -6.94 4.50
C GLN A 78 -4.93 -5.75 5.20
N LEU A 79 -4.43 -4.78 4.44
CA LEU A 79 -3.84 -3.55 4.96
C LEU A 79 -4.86 -2.77 5.81
N ARG A 80 -6.07 -2.53 5.28
CA ARG A 80 -7.15 -1.87 6.03
C ARG A 80 -7.50 -2.62 7.31
N ARG A 81 -7.53 -3.96 7.27
CA ARG A 81 -7.79 -4.79 8.46
C ARG A 81 -6.70 -4.60 9.53
N LEU A 82 -5.43 -4.56 9.12
CA LEU A 82 -4.31 -4.36 10.05
C LEU A 82 -4.29 -2.96 10.64
N LEU A 83 -4.59 -1.93 9.84
CA LEU A 83 -4.73 -0.54 10.30
C LEU A 83 -5.84 -0.41 11.36
N LYS A 84 -7.01 -1.01 11.10
CA LYS A 84 -8.11 -1.05 12.08
C LYS A 84 -7.72 -1.73 13.40
N LYS A 85 -6.98 -2.85 13.33
CA LYS A 85 -6.51 -3.57 14.53
C LYS A 85 -5.56 -2.75 15.39
N GLN A 86 -4.84 -1.78 14.82
CA GLN A 86 -3.93 -0.92 15.57
C GLN A 86 -4.60 0.37 16.10
N ASN A 87 -5.94 0.48 16.03
CA ASN A 87 -6.69 1.67 16.48
C ASN A 87 -6.19 2.99 15.85
N LEU A 88 -5.60 2.97 14.64
CA LEU A 88 -5.36 4.20 13.91
C LEU A 88 -6.68 4.67 13.29
N PRO A 89 -7.20 5.84 13.67
CA PRO A 89 -8.48 6.31 13.17
C PRO A 89 -8.40 6.55 11.66
N ALA A 90 -9.45 6.12 10.94
CA ALA A 90 -9.53 6.20 9.48
C ALA A 90 -9.43 7.63 8.93
N GLU A 91 -9.61 8.64 9.79
CA GLU A 91 -9.42 10.06 9.51
C GLU A 91 -7.99 10.43 9.08
N HIS A 92 -7.00 9.56 9.34
CA HIS A 92 -5.61 9.77 8.93
C HIS A 92 -5.28 9.24 7.53
N PHE A 93 -6.24 8.66 6.79
CA PHE A 93 -6.01 8.03 5.48
C PHE A 93 -7.07 8.41 4.43
N PRO A 94 -7.18 9.70 4.05
CA PRO A 94 -8.13 10.16 3.03
C PRO A 94 -7.90 9.52 1.65
N GLU A 95 -6.69 9.06 1.34
CA GLU A 95 -6.30 8.43 0.08
C GLU A 95 -6.80 6.99 -0.12
N LEU A 96 -7.38 6.37 0.91
CA LEU A 96 -7.89 4.99 0.86
C LEU A 96 -9.41 4.90 0.64
N ARG A 97 -10.09 5.95 0.21
CA ARG A 97 -11.52 5.90 -0.16
C ARG A 97 -11.73 5.19 -1.49
#